data_AF-A0A930A3V3-F1
#
_entry.id   AF-A0A930A3V3-F1
#
_cell.length_a   1.000
_cell.length_b   1.000
_cell.length_c   1.000
_cell.angle_alpha   90.00
_cell.angle_beta   90.00
_cell.angle_gamma   90.00
#
_symmetry.space_group_name_H-M   'P 1'
#
loop_
_entity.id
_entity.type
_entity.pdbx_description
1 polymer ?
#
loop_
_entity_poly.entity_id
_entity_poly.type
_entity_poly.pdbx_seq_one_letter_code
_entity_poly.pdbx_strand_id
1 'polypeptide(L)' 'TIVNDKGCKALEKIADSAIIQYKLEYDSYPGSVSDLVNAGLLTEQQITCDGEKSLVISDGHAYIE' A
#
# COMPACT_ATOMS: atom_id res chain seq x y z
N THR A 1 -16.50 -11.45 0.12
CA THR A 1 -16.62 -12.52 -0.91
C THR A 1 -15.24 -12.88 -1.44
N ILE A 2 -15.07 -14.00 -2.17
CA ILE A 2 -13.77 -14.40 -2.75
C ILE A 2 -13.14 -13.28 -3.62
N VAL A 3 -13.98 -12.47 -4.28
CA VAL A 3 -13.54 -11.31 -5.07
C VAL A 3 -12.86 -10.26 -4.19
N ASN A 4 -13.41 -9.99 -3.01
CA ASN A 4 -12.89 -9.00 -2.08
C ASN A 4 -11.52 -9.44 -1.53
N ASP A 5 -11.37 -10.70 -1.14
CA ASP A 5 -10.08 -11.23 -0.65
C ASP A 5 -8.99 -11.21 -1.73
N LYS A 6 -9.35 -11.49 -3.01
CA LYS A 6 -8.42 -11.36 -4.13
C LYS A 6 -8.06 -9.90 -4.41
N GLY A 7 -9.01 -8.97 -4.24
CA GLY A 7 -8.78 -7.53 -4.35
C GLY A 7 -7.79 -7.03 -3.30
N CYS A 8 -7.96 -7.43 -2.03
CA CYS A 8 -7.05 -7.08 -0.95
C CYS A 8 -5.61 -7.58 -1.20
N LYS A 9 -5.44 -8.84 -1.63
CA LYS A 9 -4.12 -9.38 -1.99
C LYS A 9 -3.49 -8.68 -3.21
N ALA A 10 -4.32 -8.24 -4.16
CA ALA A 10 -3.82 -7.46 -5.27
C ALA A 10 -3.34 -6.08 -4.80
N LEU A 11 -4.06 -5.48 -3.84
CA LEU A 11 -3.68 -4.20 -3.25
C LEU A 11 -2.34 -4.29 -2.50
N GLU A 12 -2.10 -5.33 -1.70
CA GLU A 12 -0.79 -5.55 -1.04
C GLU A 12 0.36 -5.54 -2.05
N LYS A 13 0.22 -6.22 -3.19
CA LYS A 13 1.25 -6.27 -4.24
C LYS A 13 1.50 -4.92 -4.92
N ILE A 14 0.44 -4.13 -5.11
CA ILE A 14 0.56 -2.77 -5.63
C ILE A 14 1.32 -1.91 -4.64
N ALA A 15 0.98 -2.02 -3.35
CA ALA A 15 1.66 -1.30 -2.28
C ALA A 15 3.14 -1.71 -2.15
N ASP A 16 3.48 -3.00 -2.23
CA ASP A 16 4.87 -3.47 -2.24
C ASP A 16 5.67 -2.86 -3.40
N SER A 17 5.05 -2.75 -4.58
CA SER A 17 5.68 -2.12 -5.74
C SER A 17 5.90 -0.61 -5.51
N ALA A 18 4.94 0.08 -4.88
CA ALA A 18 5.06 1.48 -4.51
C ALA A 18 6.15 1.72 -3.44
N ILE A 19 6.31 0.80 -2.47
CA ILE A 19 7.40 0.83 -1.48
C ILE A 19 8.76 0.76 -2.17
N ILE A 20 8.92 -0.16 -3.13
CA ILE A 20 10.16 -0.29 -3.91
C ILE A 20 10.45 1.00 -4.68
N GLN A 21 9.44 1.57 -5.34
CA GLN A 21 9.60 2.83 -6.06
C GLN A 21 9.98 3.98 -5.13
N TYR A 22 9.33 4.10 -3.97
CA TYR A 22 9.68 5.11 -2.96
C TYR A 22 11.15 4.98 -2.52
N LYS A 23 11.63 3.75 -2.30
CA LYS A 23 13.04 3.49 -1.97
C LYS A 23 13.99 3.91 -3.09
N LEU A 24 13.61 3.72 -4.35
CA LEU A 24 14.43 4.16 -5.50
C LEU A 24 14.48 5.69 -5.62
N GLU A 25 13.41 6.40 -5.28
CA GLU A 25 13.31 7.86 -5.40
C GLU A 25 13.93 8.61 -4.22
N TYR A 26 13.74 8.11 -2.99
CA TYR A 26 14.07 8.82 -1.74
C TYR A 26 15.19 8.15 -0.93
N ASP A 27 15.76 7.06 -1.43
CA ASP A 27 16.78 6.23 -0.75
C ASP A 27 16.41 5.84 0.70
N SER A 28 15.11 5.76 1.00
CA SER A 28 14.57 5.38 2.30
C SER A 28 13.26 4.60 2.13
N TYR A 29 12.85 3.81 3.12
CA TYR A 29 11.53 3.17 3.09
C TYR A 29 10.47 4.15 3.60
N PRO A 30 9.23 4.11 3.07
CA PRO A 30 8.13 4.89 3.63
C PRO A 30 7.83 4.40 5.06
N GLY A 31 7.50 5.32 5.96
CA GLY A 31 7.09 5.00 7.33
C GLY A 31 5.59 4.71 7.42
N SER A 32 4.81 5.16 6.44
CA SER A 32 3.36 5.03 6.41
C SER A 32 2.81 5.00 4.99
N VAL A 33 1.56 4.55 4.83
CA VAL A 33 0.85 4.64 3.54
C VAL A 33 0.70 6.09 3.09
N SER A 34 0.58 7.04 4.01
CA SER A 34 0.52 8.47 3.70
C SER A 34 1.77 8.96 2.96
N ASP A 35 2.95 8.40 3.23
CA ASP A 35 4.18 8.76 2.51
C ASP A 35 4.08 8.36 1.03
N LEU A 36 3.51 7.18 0.75
CA LEU A 36 3.25 6.72 -0.62
C LEU A 36 2.21 7.58 -1.34
N VAL A 37 1.17 8.02 -0.64
CA VAL A 37 0.14 8.92 -1.20
C VAL A 37 0.73 10.31 -1.49
N ASN A 38 1.50 10.86 -0.55
CA ASN A 38 2.16 12.16 -0.70
C ASN A 38 3.21 12.15 -1.83
N ALA A 39 3.89 11.02 -2.03
CA ALA A 39 4.80 10.80 -3.16
C ALA A 39 4.07 10.57 -4.51
N GLY A 40 2.73 10.46 -4.50
CA GLY A 40 1.93 10.20 -5.71
C GLY A 40 2.02 8.77 -6.22
N LEU A 41 2.54 7.84 -5.42
CA LEU A 41 2.72 6.43 -5.76
C LEU A 41 1.45 5.60 -5.50
N LEU A 42 0.58 6.10 -4.62
CA LEU A 42 -0.76 5.58 -4.38
C LEU A 42 -1.77 6.74 -4.33
N THR A 43 -3.04 6.43 -4.56
CA THR A 43 -4.16 7.36 -4.33
C THR A 43 -4.89 7.02 -3.03
N GLU A 44 -5.60 7.99 -2.43
CA GLU A 44 -6.40 7.74 -1.22
C GLU A 44 -7.45 6.64 -1.42
N GLN A 45 -7.97 6.46 -2.63
CA GLN A 45 -8.94 5.40 -2.94
C GLN A 45 -8.31 3.99 -2.91
N GLN A 46 -6.99 3.91 -3.04
CA GLN A 46 -6.23 2.66 -3.05
C GLN A 46 -5.68 2.29 -1.68
N ILE A 47 -6.10 2.94 -0.58
CA ILE A 47 -5.63 2.59 0.78
C ILE A 47 -6.60 1.69 1.54
N THR A 48 -7.73 1.35 0.93
CA THR A 48 -8.76 0.48 1.52
C THR A 48 -9.15 -0.61 0.55
N CYS A 49 -9.36 -1.84 1.05
CA CYS A 49 -10.01 -2.90 0.28
C CYS A 49 -11.34 -3.28 0.94
N ASP A 50 -12.36 -3.50 0.11
CA ASP A 50 -13.70 -3.91 0.55
C ASP A 50 -14.40 -2.93 1.54
N GLY A 51 -13.89 -1.71 1.67
CA GLY A 51 -14.48 -0.65 2.51
C GLY A 51 -14.25 -0.78 4.01
N GLU A 52 -13.81 -1.94 4.50
CA GLU A 52 -13.58 -2.19 5.93
C GLU A 52 -12.10 -2.35 6.28
N LYS A 53 -11.31 -2.89 5.35
CA LYS A 53 -9.91 -3.22 5.59
C LYS A 53 -8.98 -2.16 5.02
N SER A 54 -7.93 -1.84 5.76
CA SER A 54 -7.02 -0.74 5.44
C SER A 54 -5.62 -1.26 5.16
N LEU A 55 -4.95 -0.63 4.19
CA LEU A 55 -3.55 -0.85 3.95
C LEU A 55 -2.74 -0.17 5.05
N VAL A 56 -1.77 -0.90 5.60
CA VAL A 56 -0.78 -0.40 6.56
C VAL A 56 0.62 -0.79 6.09
N ILE A 57 1.61 -0.01 6.50
CA ILE A 57 3.03 -0.33 6.29
C ILE A 57 3.65 -0.63 7.65
N SER A 58 4.31 -1.79 7.74
CA SER A 58 5.10 -2.18 8.91
C SER A 58 6.39 -2.81 8.44
N ASP A 59 7.52 -2.44 9.04
CA ASP A 59 8.85 -3.00 8.74
C ASP A 59 9.22 -2.99 7.23
N GLY A 60 8.75 -1.99 6.48
CA GLY A 60 9.02 -1.86 5.05
C GLY A 60 8.19 -2.79 4.16
N HIS A 61 7.12 -3.39 4.69
CA HIS A 61 6.19 -4.27 3.98
C HIS A 61 4.76 -3.77 4.09
N ALA A 62 3.96 -4.06 3.07
CA ALA A 62 2.55 -3.70 3.02
C ALA A 62 1.65 -4.84 3.54
N TYR A 63 0.66 -4.50 4.37
CA TYR A 63 -0.30 -5.44 4.94
C TYR A 63 -1.71 -4.87 4.89
N ILE A 64 -2.71 -5.76 4.78
CA ILE A 64 -4.11 -5.40 4.96
C ILE A 64 -4.55 -5.78 6.38
N GLU A 65 -5.02 -4.78 7.14
CA GLU A 65 -5.66 -4.91 8.46
C GLU A 65 -7.18 -4.94 8.32
#